data_AF-A0A8K0DQ22-F1
#
_entry.id   AF-A0A8K0DQ22-F1
#
_cell.length_a   1.000
_cell.length_b   1.000
_cell.length_c   1.000
_cell.angle_alpha   90.00
_cell.angle_beta   90.00
_cell.angle_gamma   90.00
#
_symmetry.space_group_name_H-M   'P 1'
#
loop_
_entity.id
_entity.type
_entity.pdbx_description
1 polymer ?
#
loop_
_entity_poly.entity_id
_entity_poly.type
_entity_poly.pdbx_seq_one_letter_code
_entity_poly.pdbx_strand_id
1 'polypeptide(L)'
;MGDSNSSTENSDVVVKAVSSEGDDEDDNDQQEDLKRMISNHPLFGLLLESHINCLKVGLGEIEEVGFTSTAPDQYSSNYNVDATINTNSSDLDKFMEAYCTTLKKLKEAMDKPFKETTSFIKDMYAQLKELSITNNADQPHVLPEN
;
A
#
# COMPACT_ATOMS: atom_id res chain seq x y z
N MET A 1 -16.33 -52.04 21.38
CA MET A 1 -17.16 -51.24 22.30
C MET A 1 -16.25 -50.80 23.44
N GLY A 2 -16.07 -49.54 23.80
CA GLY A 2 -16.62 -48.26 23.37
C GLY A 2 -15.83 -47.14 24.08
N ASP A 3 -15.57 -46.09 23.31
CA ASP A 3 -15.56 -44.66 23.62
C ASP A 3 -14.67 -44.06 24.73
N SER A 4 -13.78 -43.22 24.23
CA SER A 4 -13.10 -42.09 24.85
C SER A 4 -14.04 -41.17 25.64
N ASN A 5 -13.59 -40.70 26.80
CA ASN A 5 -13.98 -39.43 27.44
C ASN A 5 -12.68 -38.85 28.02
N SER A 6 -12.03 -37.86 27.41
CA SER A 6 -12.39 -36.44 27.31
C SER A 6 -12.84 -35.85 28.64
N SER A 7 -11.91 -35.19 29.32
CA SER A 7 -12.21 -34.16 30.31
C SER A 7 -11.07 -33.15 30.24
N THR A 8 -11.25 -32.19 29.34
CA THR A 8 -10.49 -30.94 29.32
C THR A 8 -10.98 -30.14 30.52
N GLU A 9 -10.12 -29.98 31.53
CA GLU A 9 -10.36 -29.04 32.62
C GLU A 9 -10.30 -27.62 32.04
N ASN A 10 -11.45 -26.94 32.06
CA ASN A 10 -11.55 -25.51 31.80
C ASN A 10 -10.95 -24.76 32.99
N SER A 11 -9.71 -24.27 32.87
CA SER A 11 -9.19 -23.25 33.77
C SER A 11 -9.69 -21.89 33.31
N ASP A 12 -10.63 -21.36 34.09
CA ASP A 12 -11.25 -20.06 33.91
C ASP A 12 -10.21 -18.93 33.99
N VAL A 13 -10.39 -17.96 33.12
CA VAL A 13 -9.46 -16.87 32.84
C VAL A 13 -9.64 -15.77 33.88
N VAL A 14 -8.57 -15.42 34.59
CA VAL A 14 -8.41 -14.08 35.17
C VAL A 14 -7.17 -13.46 34.56
N VAL A 15 -7.29 -13.00 33.30
CA VAL A 15 -6.38 -11.97 32.79
C VAL A 15 -6.71 -10.70 33.55
N LYS A 16 -5.96 -10.45 34.62
CA LYS A 16 -5.89 -9.14 35.24
C LYS A 16 -5.36 -8.20 34.15
N ALA A 17 -6.24 -7.38 33.57
CA ALA A 17 -5.81 -6.22 32.83
C ALA A 17 -4.97 -5.37 33.79
N VAL A 18 -3.65 -5.42 33.61
CA VAL A 18 -2.76 -4.44 34.20
C VAL A 18 -2.94 -3.18 33.37
N SER A 19 -3.87 -2.33 33.79
CA SER A 19 -3.77 -0.93 33.45
C SER A 19 -2.54 -0.41 34.18
N SER A 20 -1.44 -0.28 33.43
CA SER A 20 -0.26 0.45 33.87
C SER A 20 -0.60 1.93 33.84
N GLU A 21 -1.25 2.43 34.90
CA GLU A 21 -1.38 3.86 35.12
C GLU A 21 -0.08 4.35 35.78
N GLY A 22 0.78 4.97 34.97
CA GLY A 22 1.97 5.70 35.44
C GLY A 22 3.21 5.56 34.55
N ASP A 23 3.25 6.34 33.45
CA ASP A 23 4.43 7.04 32.86
C ASP A 23 4.14 7.66 31.46
N ASP A 24 2.87 7.95 31.13
CA ASP A 24 2.45 8.28 29.74
C ASP A 24 2.83 9.69 29.23
N GLU A 25 3.31 10.60 30.09
CA GLU A 25 3.64 11.98 29.66
C GLU A 25 5.00 12.05 28.95
N ASP A 26 6.03 11.34 29.43
CA ASP A 26 7.39 11.38 28.85
C ASP A 26 7.48 10.67 27.49
N ASP A 27 6.76 9.56 27.32
CA ASP A 27 6.72 8.80 26.06
C ASP A 27 6.01 9.57 24.93
N ASN A 28 4.98 10.36 25.26
CA ASN A 28 4.25 11.17 24.28
C ASN A 28 5.11 12.35 23.81
N ASP A 29 5.82 13.01 24.73
CA ASP A 29 6.74 14.10 24.40
C ASP A 29 7.89 13.62 23.50
N GLN A 30 8.46 12.44 23.78
CA GLN A 30 9.46 11.83 22.90
C GLN A 30 8.90 11.49 21.51
N GLN A 31 7.65 11.02 21.44
CA GLN A 31 6.99 10.74 20.17
C GLN A 31 6.76 12.01 19.33
N GLU A 32 6.30 13.10 19.95
CA GLU A 32 6.09 14.39 19.27
C GLU A 32 7.41 15.01 18.83
N ASP A 33 8.48 14.84 19.61
CA ASP A 33 9.84 15.25 19.24
C ASP A 33 10.35 14.51 18.00
N LEU A 34 10.14 13.18 17.93
CA LEU A 34 10.47 12.38 16.75
C LEU A 34 9.65 12.80 15.52
N LYS A 35 8.34 12.98 15.67
CA LYS A 35 7.47 13.47 14.58
C LYS A 35 7.94 14.83 14.07
N ARG A 36 8.31 15.74 14.97
CA ARG A 36 8.84 17.07 14.63
C ARG A 36 10.19 16.96 13.91
N MET A 37 11.06 16.06 14.33
CA MET A 37 12.36 15.84 13.69
C MET A 37 12.18 15.29 12.26
N ILE A 38 11.29 14.32 12.07
CA ILE A 38 10.99 13.72 10.77
C ILE A 38 10.30 14.74 9.83
N SER A 39 9.29 15.45 10.30
CA SER A 39 8.49 16.39 9.48
C SER A 39 9.27 17.63 9.05
N ASN A 40 10.22 18.10 9.86
CA ASN A 40 11.11 19.22 9.49
C ASN A 40 12.35 18.78 8.70
N HIS A 41 12.51 17.48 8.44
CA HIS A 41 13.68 16.99 7.72
C HIS A 41 13.64 17.41 6.23
N PRO A 42 14.75 17.86 5.62
CA PRO A 42 14.78 18.31 4.22
C PRO A 42 14.26 17.29 3.20
N LEU A 43 14.43 16.00 3.48
CA LEU A 43 13.97 14.89 2.63
C LEU A 43 12.51 14.47 2.85
N PHE A 44 11.79 15.03 3.82
CA PHE A 44 10.43 14.59 4.14
C PHE A 44 9.46 14.76 2.95
N GLY A 45 9.59 15.86 2.20
CA GLY A 45 8.78 16.08 0.99
C GLY A 45 9.03 15.01 -0.09
N LEU A 46 10.29 14.69 -0.36
CA LEU A 46 10.68 13.66 -1.32
C LEU A 46 10.20 12.25 -0.89
N LEU A 47 10.27 11.97 0.41
CA LEU A 47 9.78 10.73 1.00
C LEU A 47 8.29 10.55 0.73
N LEU A 48 7.50 11.58 1.03
CA LEU A 48 6.05 11.58 0.83
C LEU A 48 5.69 11.42 -0.64
N GLU A 49 6.36 12.17 -1.53
CA GLU A 49 6.16 12.07 -2.98
C GLU A 49 6.47 10.66 -3.49
N SER A 50 7.62 10.09 -3.08
CA SER A 50 8.01 8.73 -3.46
C SER A 50 6.99 7.70 -2.98
N HIS A 51 6.41 7.92 -1.80
CA HIS A 51 5.41 7.03 -1.21
C HIS A 51 4.10 7.07 -2.00
N ILE A 52 3.60 8.28 -2.30
CA ILE A 52 2.38 8.49 -3.10
C ILE A 52 2.58 7.86 -4.49
N ASN A 53 3.71 8.11 -5.14
CA ASN A 53 4.02 7.55 -6.45
C ASN A 53 4.06 6.01 -6.43
N CYS A 54 4.47 5.40 -5.32
CA CYS A 54 4.43 3.95 -5.15
C CYS A 54 2.98 3.43 -5.01
N LEU A 55 2.15 4.09 -4.21
CA LEU A 55 0.73 3.73 -4.04
C LEU A 55 -0.07 3.82 -5.34
N LYS A 56 0.21 4.84 -6.17
CA LYS A 56 -0.45 5.04 -7.47
C LYS A 56 -0.30 3.86 -8.42
N VAL A 57 0.80 3.10 -8.34
CA VAL A 57 0.99 1.89 -9.17
C VAL A 57 -0.02 0.79 -8.79
N GLY A 58 -0.30 0.64 -7.49
CA GLY A 58 -1.18 -0.43 -7.00
C GLY A 58 -2.67 -0.08 -6.98
N LEU A 59 -3.01 1.19 -6.84
CA LEU A 59 -4.40 1.64 -6.76
C LEU A 59 -5.03 1.89 -8.15
N GLY A 60 -4.26 1.87 -9.24
CA GLY A 60 -4.77 2.22 -10.57
C GLY A 60 -5.28 3.66 -10.66
N GLU A 61 -6.04 3.99 -11.70
CA GLU A 61 -6.72 5.30 -11.85
C GLU A 61 -7.96 5.43 -10.94
N ILE A 62 -7.93 4.87 -9.73
CA ILE A 62 -8.99 5.17 -8.76
C ILE A 62 -8.82 6.64 -8.40
N GLU A 63 -9.80 7.45 -8.83
CA GLU A 63 -9.95 8.86 -8.52
C GLU A 63 -9.49 9.13 -7.09
N GLU A 64 -8.39 9.86 -7.00
CA GLU A 64 -7.90 10.61 -5.84
C GLU A 64 -8.55 10.18 -4.51
N VAL A 65 -8.22 8.99 -4.01
CA VAL A 65 -8.67 8.55 -2.68
C VAL A 65 -8.01 9.45 -1.66
N GLY A 66 -8.68 10.56 -1.33
CA GLY A 66 -8.48 11.39 -0.15
C GLY A 66 -7.10 12.03 0.05
N PHE A 67 -6.13 11.77 -0.81
CA PHE A 67 -4.85 12.49 -0.82
C PHE A 67 -5.05 13.80 -1.56
N THR A 68 -5.84 14.71 -0.99
CA THR A 68 -5.76 16.13 -1.31
C THR A 68 -4.38 16.59 -0.89
N SER A 69 -3.40 16.35 -1.75
CA SER A 69 -2.06 16.85 -1.63
C SER A 69 -2.11 18.35 -1.93
N THR A 70 -2.59 19.13 -0.98
CA THR A 70 -2.12 20.51 -0.80
C THR A 70 -0.68 20.44 -0.29
N ALA A 71 0.21 19.85 -1.07
CA ALA A 71 1.62 20.10 -0.92
C ALA A 71 1.87 21.45 -1.59
N PRO A 72 2.44 22.44 -0.89
CA PRO A 72 2.85 23.67 -1.55
C PRO A 72 3.90 23.30 -2.60
N ASP A 73 3.82 23.91 -3.79
CA ASP A 73 4.74 23.80 -4.95
C ASP A 73 6.23 24.09 -4.63
N GLN A 74 6.63 24.13 -3.35
CA GLN A 74 7.97 24.50 -2.88
C GLN A 74 8.93 23.32 -2.78
N TYR A 75 8.47 22.08 -2.94
CA TYR A 75 9.31 20.88 -2.94
C TYR A 75 9.66 20.43 -4.37
N SER A 76 9.89 21.37 -5.28
CA SER A 76 10.52 21.09 -6.59
C SER A 76 11.99 21.52 -6.57
N SER A 77 12.76 21.10 -5.56
CA SER A 77 14.18 21.42 -5.47
C SER A 77 15.02 20.20 -5.80
N ASN A 78 15.30 19.99 -7.10
CA ASN A 78 16.36 19.13 -7.65
C ASN A 78 17.11 18.23 -6.64
N TYR A 79 16.49 17.16 -6.17
CA TYR A 79 17.13 16.18 -5.28
C TYR A 79 17.92 15.18 -6.15
N ASN A 80 19.12 15.56 -6.55
CA ASN A 80 20.09 14.59 -7.05
C ASN A 80 20.62 13.79 -5.85
N VAL A 81 19.85 12.81 -5.41
CA VAL A 81 20.32 11.76 -4.49
C VAL A 81 21.08 10.73 -5.32
N ASP A 82 22.33 11.06 -5.64
CA ASP A 82 23.31 10.01 -5.90
C ASP A 82 23.51 9.25 -4.59
N ALA A 83 23.19 7.96 -4.57
CA ALA A 83 23.10 7.14 -3.37
C ALA A 83 24.47 6.77 -2.80
N THR A 84 25.34 7.76 -2.60
CA THR A 84 26.57 7.62 -1.86
C THR A 84 26.23 7.89 -0.40
N ILE A 85 26.00 6.83 0.37
CA ILE A 85 25.79 6.91 1.83
C ILE A 85 26.98 7.66 2.43
N ASN A 86 26.78 8.94 2.75
CA ASN A 86 27.79 9.72 3.47
C ASN A 86 27.88 9.12 4.87
N THR A 87 29.03 8.55 5.22
CA THR A 87 29.25 7.83 6.49
C THR A 87 29.16 8.74 7.73
N ASN A 88 29.02 10.05 7.53
CA ASN A 88 28.91 11.08 8.56
C ASN A 88 27.48 11.64 8.74
N SER A 89 26.48 11.04 8.09
CA SER A 89 25.08 11.45 8.20
C SER A 89 24.41 10.88 9.46
N SER A 90 23.41 11.59 10.00
CA SER A 90 22.64 11.13 11.15
C SER A 90 21.90 9.83 10.81
N ASP A 91 21.52 9.02 11.81
CA ASP A 91 20.77 7.80 11.53
C ASP A 91 19.39 8.09 10.91
N LEU A 92 18.82 9.26 11.18
CA LEU A 92 17.61 9.73 10.51
C LEU A 92 17.86 10.02 9.03
N ASP A 93 18.98 10.64 8.67
CA ASP A 93 19.32 10.94 7.27
C ASP A 93 19.40 9.64 6.45
N LYS A 94 20.12 8.64 6.98
CA LYS A 94 20.24 7.32 6.36
C LYS A 94 18.89 6.64 6.22
N PHE A 95 18.03 6.74 7.24
CA PHE A 95 16.67 6.22 7.18
C PHE A 95 15.87 6.90 6.06
N MET A 96 15.88 8.23 5.98
CA MET A 96 15.15 8.99 4.97
C MET A 96 15.61 8.64 3.54
N GLU A 97 16.92 8.55 3.32
CA GLU A 97 17.51 8.16 2.03
C GLU A 97 17.17 6.71 1.64
N ALA A 98 17.35 5.77 2.58
CA ALA A 98 17.09 4.36 2.36
C ALA A 98 15.60 4.12 2.08
N TYR A 99 14.71 4.81 2.78
CA TYR A 99 13.27 4.67 2.58
C TYR A 99 12.85 5.22 1.20
N CYS A 100 13.31 6.43 0.84
CA CYS A 100 13.06 6.99 -0.51
C CYS A 100 13.55 6.03 -1.61
N THR A 101 14.76 5.49 -1.46
CA THR A 101 15.36 4.55 -2.41
C THR A 101 14.57 3.25 -2.51
N THR A 102 14.14 2.71 -1.38
CA THR A 102 13.37 1.47 -1.32
C THR A 102 12.00 1.64 -1.96
N LEU A 103 11.31 2.75 -1.72
CA LEU A 103 10.04 3.07 -2.38
C LEU A 103 10.18 3.17 -3.90
N LYS A 104 11.23 3.83 -4.40
CA LYS A 104 11.48 3.94 -5.85
C LYS A 104 11.69 2.56 -6.48
N LYS A 105 12.51 1.72 -5.85
CA LYS A 105 12.75 0.33 -6.30
C LYS A 105 11.48 -0.51 -6.26
N LEU A 106 10.68 -0.37 -5.20
CA LEU A 106 9.40 -1.06 -5.08
C LEU A 106 8.43 -0.64 -6.19
N LYS A 107 8.32 0.66 -6.45
CA LYS A 107 7.52 1.21 -7.55
C LYS A 107 7.95 0.59 -8.89
N GLU A 108 9.23 0.62 -9.22
CA GLU A 108 9.78 0.04 -10.45
C GLU A 108 9.52 -1.46 -10.57
N ALA A 109 9.66 -2.20 -9.46
CA ALA A 109 9.40 -3.64 -9.42
C ALA A 109 7.93 -3.99 -9.61
N MET A 110 7.01 -3.12 -9.17
CA MET A 110 5.57 -3.31 -9.31
C MET A 110 5.02 -2.87 -10.68
N ASP A 111 5.60 -1.85 -11.31
CA ASP A 111 5.02 -1.23 -12.51
C ASP A 111 4.75 -2.24 -13.65
N LYS A 112 5.74 -3.08 -13.95
CA LYS A 112 5.62 -4.12 -14.98
C LYS A 112 4.54 -5.18 -14.68
N PRO A 113 4.58 -5.91 -13.54
CA PRO A 113 3.59 -6.95 -13.26
C PRO A 113 2.15 -6.42 -13.17
N PHE A 114 1.95 -5.19 -12.67
CA PHE A 114 0.62 -4.57 -12.66
C PHE A 114 0.11 -4.28 -14.07
N LYS A 115 0.95 -3.74 -14.95
CA LYS A 115 0.59 -3.49 -16.35
C LYS A 115 0.29 -4.80 -17.10
N GLU A 116 1.13 -5.82 -16.91
CA GLU A 116 0.96 -7.13 -17.55
C GLU A 116 -0.34 -7.81 -17.10
N THR A 117 -0.62 -7.77 -15.79
CA THR A 117 -1.87 -8.33 -15.24
C THR A 117 -3.10 -7.59 -15.77
N THR A 118 -3.05 -6.26 -15.81
CA THR A 118 -4.16 -5.44 -16.34
C THR A 118 -4.42 -5.73 -17.82
N SER A 119 -3.37 -5.86 -18.62
CA SER A 119 -3.49 -6.24 -20.04
C SER A 119 -4.10 -7.63 -20.18
N PHE A 120 -3.57 -8.63 -19.44
CA PHE A 120 -4.06 -9.99 -19.48
C PHE A 120 -5.56 -10.08 -19.14
N ILE A 121 -5.99 -9.39 -18.08
CA ILE A 121 -7.40 -9.34 -17.67
C ILE A 121 -8.26 -8.72 -18.78
N LYS A 122 -7.83 -7.59 -19.36
CA LYS A 122 -8.54 -6.92 -20.45
C LYS A 122 -8.69 -7.80 -21.69
N ASP A 123 -7.64 -8.51 -22.05
CA ASP A 123 -7.63 -9.42 -23.20
C ASP A 123 -8.58 -10.61 -22.97
N MET A 124 -8.58 -11.16 -21.75
CA MET A 124 -9.51 -12.23 -21.36
C MET A 124 -10.98 -11.75 -21.43
N TYR A 125 -11.28 -10.56 -20.90
CA TYR A 125 -12.63 -9.98 -21.00
C TYR A 125 -13.07 -9.75 -22.45
N ALA A 126 -12.15 -9.32 -23.33
CA ALA A 126 -12.45 -9.13 -24.75
C ALA A 126 -12.82 -10.46 -25.43
N GLN A 127 -12.06 -11.54 -25.17
CA GLN A 127 -12.36 -12.87 -25.70
C GLN A 127 -13.71 -13.41 -25.20
N LEU A 128 -14.00 -13.26 -23.90
CA LEU A 128 -15.29 -13.67 -23.34
C LEU A 128 -16.46 -12.90 -23.96
N LYS A 129 -16.29 -11.60 -24.21
CA LYS A 129 -17.30 -10.77 -24.87
C LYS A 129 -17.56 -11.24 -26.30
N GLU A 130 -16.52 -11.54 -27.07
CA GLU A 130 -16.64 -12.05 -28.43
C GLU A 130 -17.46 -13.36 -28.48
N LEU A 131 -17.15 -14.32 -27.60
CA LEU A 131 -17.88 -15.58 -27.48
C LEU A 131 -19.36 -15.39 -27.10
N SER A 132 -19.67 -14.39 -26.29
CA SER A 132 -21.05 -14.07 -25.93
C SER A 132 -21.84 -13.51 -27.12
N ILE A 133 -21.19 -12.78 -28.03
CA ILE A 133 -21.85 -12.20 -29.21
C ILE A 133 -22.09 -13.27 -30.27
N THR A 134 -21.11 -14.15 -30.52
CA THR A 134 -21.23 -15.23 -31.51
C THR A 134 -22.33 -16.24 -31.14
N ASN A 135 -22.47 -16.59 -29.86
CA ASN A 135 -23.55 -17.48 -29.41
C ASN A 135 -24.96 -16.89 -29.57
N ASN A 136 -25.10 -15.55 -29.59
CA ASN A 136 -26.41 -14.89 -29.80
C ASN A 136 -26.78 -14.76 -31.29
N ALA A 137 -25.80 -14.82 -32.20
CA ALA A 137 -26.04 -14.73 -33.64
C ALA A 137 -26.55 -16.03 -34.27
N ASP A 138 -26.47 -17.15 -33.54
CA ASP A 138 -26.82 -18.49 -34.01
C ASP A 138 -28.20 -18.97 -33.53
N GLN A 139 -29.05 -18.08 -32.98
CA GLN A 139 -30.47 -18.40 -32.80
C GLN A 139 -31.23 -18.15 -34.12
N PRO A 140 -31.72 -19.18 -34.82
CA PRO A 140 -32.51 -19.00 -36.02
C PRO A 140 -33.84 -18.35 -35.65
N HIS A 141 -34.04 -17.14 -36.13
CA HIS A 141 -35.34 -16.47 -36.12
C HIS A 141 -36.30 -17.20 -37.06
N VAL A 142 -36.96 -18.25 -36.59
CA VAL A 142 -38.07 -18.89 -37.30
C VAL A 142 -39.30 -18.00 -37.13
N LEU A 143 -39.62 -17.21 -38.16
CA LEU A 143 -40.93 -16.57 -38.30
C LEU A 143 -41.98 -17.69 -38.53
N PRO A 144 -43.08 -17.75 -37.77
CA PRO A 144 -44.19 -18.61 -38.14
C PRO A 144 -44.89 -18.01 -39.36
N GLU A 145 -44.96 -18.80 -40.42
CA GLU A 145 -45.77 -18.54 -41.61
C GLU A 145 -47.24 -18.78 -41.23
N ASN A 146 -48.05 -17.71 -41.16
CA ASN A 146 -49.49 -17.72 -41.40
C ASN A 146 -50.08 -16.30 -41.45
#